data_AF-A0A3C1BCK9-F1
#
_entry.id   AF-A0A3C1BCK9-F1
#
_cell.length_a   1.000
_cell.length_b   1.000
_cell.length_c   1.000
_cell.angle_alpha   90.00
_cell.angle_beta   90.00
_cell.angle_gamma   90.00
#
_symmetry.space_group_name_H-M   'P 1'
#
loop_
_entity.id
_entity.type
_entity.pdbx_description
1 polymer ?
#
loop_
_entity_poly.entity_id
_entity_poly.type
_entity_poly.pdbx_seq_one_letter_code
_entity_poly.pdbx_strand_id
1 'polypeptide(L)'
;PEDLNGLPEFLIDAAKAAGVERGVEAPIVTLSRSIIVPFLQFSAQRDLRKKAYQAWAARGAHAGAHDNRSLALEMLVLRQEMAELLAYPDFASFKLETEMAKTPENVLKLLKDVWQPAKARAEQDAGVLQEMMRAEGVNGDLEKWDWRYYAEKRRAAEFDLDEAQLKSYFQLDQMIAAAFDCANRLFGLSFEEVKLPLYHSDCRAWEVRRDGAHVALFIGDYFARGSKRSGAWCSAMRAQAKFPKAQAPIVINVCNFAKSDPALLSYDDARTLFHEFGHALHQMLSNVTYEMISGTAVPRDFVELPSQLYEHWLDVPEVLAKFATHAETGAAMPQDLLEKVLAAATHDMGFQTVEYVASAMVDLFYHTGDIPTDIMRRQADILDQIDMPKAIGMRHATPQFAHVFSGGYYASAYYSYMWSEVMDADAFAAFEEKGDPFDQRLAQSLEENILAAGGSKDPELLYQAYRGRLPGVQALLQGRGLVSKAPI
;
A
#
# COMPACT_ATOMS: atom_id res chain seq x y z
N PRO A 1 11.81 31.54 3.66
CA PRO A 1 13.07 30.98 3.10
C PRO A 1 13.77 30.02 4.05
N GLU A 2 13.95 30.41 5.32
CA GLU A 2 14.59 29.58 6.36
C GLU A 2 13.85 28.25 6.60
N ASP A 3 12.52 28.26 6.61
CA ASP A 3 11.64 27.08 6.75
C ASP A 3 11.84 25.98 5.70
N LEU A 4 12.46 26.29 4.57
CA LEU A 4 12.73 25.36 3.46
C LEU A 4 14.17 24.81 3.48
N ASN A 5 15.00 25.29 4.40
CA ASN A 5 16.42 24.95 4.41
C ASN A 5 16.63 23.46 4.66
N GLY A 6 17.45 22.82 3.84
CA GLY A 6 17.73 21.38 3.89
C GLY A 6 16.68 20.47 3.25
N LEU A 7 15.58 21.02 2.72
CA LEU A 7 14.63 20.21 1.93
C LEU A 7 15.17 19.95 0.52
N PRO A 8 15.01 18.74 -0.03
CA PRO A 8 15.30 18.46 -1.43
C PRO A 8 14.50 19.34 -2.38
N GLU A 9 15.09 19.67 -3.54
CA GLU A 9 14.46 20.53 -4.55
C GLU A 9 13.10 19.99 -5.01
N PHE A 10 13.00 18.68 -5.23
CA PHE A 10 11.73 18.04 -5.61
C PHE A 10 10.60 18.30 -4.61
N LEU A 11 10.91 18.37 -3.31
CA LEU A 11 9.93 18.59 -2.26
C LEU A 11 9.54 20.07 -2.18
N ILE A 12 10.50 20.96 -2.38
CA ILE A 12 10.26 22.40 -2.48
C ILE A 12 9.32 22.69 -3.64
N ASP A 13 9.54 22.08 -4.80
CA ASP A 13 8.72 22.30 -5.98
C ASP A 13 7.32 21.70 -5.84
N ALA A 14 7.19 20.50 -5.27
CA ALA A 14 5.90 19.93 -4.91
C ALA A 14 5.12 20.82 -3.92
N ALA A 15 5.79 21.41 -2.93
CA ALA A 15 5.17 22.33 -1.97
C ALA A 15 4.74 23.65 -2.62
N LYS A 16 5.53 24.21 -3.56
CA LYS A 16 5.14 25.38 -4.35
C LYS A 16 3.92 25.08 -5.22
N ALA A 17 3.91 23.96 -5.93
CA ALA A 17 2.79 23.53 -6.77
C ALA A 17 1.50 23.40 -5.96
N ALA A 18 1.58 22.81 -4.77
CA ALA A 18 0.45 22.73 -3.83
C ALA A 18 -0.04 24.11 -3.34
N GLY A 19 0.87 25.08 -3.20
CA GLY A 19 0.54 26.47 -2.94
C GLY A 19 -0.30 27.08 -4.06
N VAL A 20 0.19 26.99 -5.30
CA VAL A 20 -0.47 27.50 -6.51
C VAL A 20 -1.86 26.88 -6.69
N GLU A 21 -1.99 25.55 -6.54
CA GLU A 21 -3.27 24.84 -6.63
C GLU A 21 -4.32 25.39 -5.64
N ARG A 22 -3.87 25.85 -4.46
CA ARG A 22 -4.72 26.38 -3.39
C ARG A 22 -4.87 27.90 -3.44
N GLY A 23 -4.35 28.57 -4.46
CA GLY A 23 -4.42 30.03 -4.60
C GLY A 23 -3.55 30.78 -3.59
N VAL A 24 -2.46 30.16 -3.12
CA VAL A 24 -1.51 30.76 -2.17
C VAL A 24 -0.13 30.88 -2.83
N GLU A 25 0.40 32.10 -2.90
CA GLU A 25 1.75 32.39 -3.42
C GLU A 25 2.86 32.06 -2.40
N ALA A 26 2.78 30.89 -1.79
CA ALA A 26 3.78 30.37 -0.85
C ALA A 26 3.79 28.83 -0.87
N PRO A 27 4.94 28.17 -0.60
CA PRO A 27 4.98 26.71 -0.47
C PRO A 27 4.08 26.21 0.66
N ILE A 28 3.31 25.16 0.40
CA ILE A 28 2.42 24.53 1.38
C ILE A 28 2.82 23.08 1.60
N VAL A 29 3.08 22.73 2.86
CA VAL A 29 3.14 21.33 3.31
C VAL A 29 1.71 20.84 3.51
N THR A 30 1.16 20.12 2.53
CA THR A 30 -0.15 19.48 2.70
C THR A 30 -0.03 18.19 3.51
N LEU A 31 -1.17 17.62 3.90
CA LEU A 31 -1.23 16.34 4.62
C LEU A 31 -1.30 15.13 3.69
N SER A 32 -1.13 15.31 2.36
CA SER A 32 -0.99 14.19 1.43
C SER A 32 0.32 13.45 1.71
N ARG A 33 0.33 12.11 1.59
CA ARG A 33 1.52 11.29 1.87
C ARG A 33 2.72 11.72 1.04
N SER A 34 2.50 12.08 -0.23
CA SER A 34 3.51 12.56 -1.18
C SER A 34 4.22 13.87 -0.78
N ILE A 35 3.69 14.62 0.19
CA ILE A 35 4.33 15.85 0.71
C ILE A 35 4.70 15.69 2.19
N ILE A 36 3.78 15.22 3.02
CA ILE A 36 4.00 15.15 4.48
C ILE A 36 5.08 14.14 4.87
N VAL A 37 5.16 12.98 4.19
CA VAL A 37 6.15 11.95 4.52
C VAL A 37 7.56 12.42 4.16
N PRO A 38 7.83 12.92 2.93
CA PRO A 38 9.11 13.54 2.61
C PRO A 38 9.46 14.71 3.53
N PHE A 39 8.49 15.56 3.90
CA PHE A 39 8.75 16.64 4.84
C PHE A 39 9.23 16.14 6.20
N LEU A 40 8.65 15.05 6.73
CA LEU A 40 9.09 14.42 7.97
C LEU A 40 10.43 13.68 7.84
N GLN A 41 10.81 13.25 6.63
CA GLN A 41 12.11 12.61 6.34
C GLN A 41 13.25 13.62 6.22
N PHE A 42 13.01 14.77 5.58
CA PHE A 42 14.10 15.68 5.19
C PHE A 42 14.18 16.99 5.98
N SER A 43 13.09 17.44 6.62
CA SER A 43 13.12 18.71 7.34
C SER A 43 14.04 18.62 8.55
N ALA A 44 15.15 19.37 8.55
CA ALA A 44 16.06 19.44 9.69
C ALA A 44 15.40 20.14 10.91
N GLN A 45 14.32 20.90 10.69
CA GLN A 45 13.64 21.68 11.71
C GLN A 45 12.67 20.83 12.54
N ARG A 46 13.12 20.38 13.71
CA ARG A 46 12.35 19.52 14.62
C ARG A 46 10.98 20.09 15.00
N ASP A 47 10.90 21.40 15.28
CA ASP A 47 9.62 22.04 15.64
C ASP A 47 8.62 22.04 14.49
N LEU A 48 9.09 22.22 13.25
CA LEU A 48 8.24 22.11 12.07
C LEU A 48 7.80 20.66 11.83
N ARG A 49 8.70 19.67 12.00
CA ARG A 49 8.32 18.24 11.94
C ARG A 49 7.25 17.91 12.98
N LYS A 50 7.40 18.40 14.21
CA LYS A 50 6.41 18.23 15.28
C LYS A 50 5.05 18.81 14.91
N LYS A 51 5.01 20.06 14.45
CA LYS A 51 3.78 20.73 13.99
C LYS A 51 3.12 19.97 12.84
N ALA A 52 3.91 19.56 11.85
CA ALA A 52 3.43 18.84 10.68
C ALA A 52 2.87 17.46 11.05
N TYR A 53 3.58 16.69 11.89
CA TYR A 53 3.12 15.40 12.39
C TYR A 53 1.83 15.53 13.20
N GLN A 54 1.73 16.50 14.11
CA GLN A 54 0.54 16.72 14.92
C GLN A 54 -0.69 17.08 14.07
N ALA A 55 -0.51 17.94 13.06
CA ALA A 55 -1.56 18.26 12.09
C ALA A 55 -1.97 17.03 11.28
N TRP A 56 -0.99 16.20 10.88
CA TRP A 56 -1.24 14.93 10.19
C TRP A 56 -2.04 13.97 11.09
N ALA A 57 -1.61 13.74 12.33
CA ALA A 57 -2.28 12.84 13.26
C ALA A 57 -3.69 13.29 13.69
N ALA A 58 -3.97 14.59 13.68
CA ALA A 58 -5.24 15.17 14.12
C ALA A 58 -6.34 15.21 13.04
N ARG A 59 -6.09 14.71 11.82
CA ARG A 59 -7.11 14.68 10.75
C ARG A 59 -8.37 13.96 11.23
N GLY A 60 -9.52 14.58 10.98
CA GLY A 60 -10.82 14.04 11.40
C GLY A 60 -11.12 14.19 12.90
N ALA A 61 -10.23 14.79 13.70
CA ALA A 61 -10.39 14.94 15.15
C ALA A 61 -10.56 16.42 15.59
N HIS A 62 -10.87 17.31 14.65
CA HIS A 62 -11.14 18.73 14.93
C HIS A 62 -12.62 18.94 15.16
N ALA A 63 -12.98 19.64 16.25
CA ALA A 63 -14.37 19.98 16.53
C ALA A 63 -15.01 20.75 15.35
N GLY A 64 -16.27 20.43 15.05
CA GLY A 64 -17.04 21.06 13.97
C GLY A 64 -17.37 20.07 12.84
N ALA A 65 -17.52 20.60 11.63
CA ALA A 65 -18.06 19.85 10.48
C ALA A 65 -17.15 18.72 9.94
N HIS A 66 -15.91 18.61 10.44
CA HIS A 66 -14.93 17.61 10.01
C HIS A 66 -14.50 16.69 11.16
N ASP A 67 -15.28 16.63 12.23
CA ASP A 67 -15.08 15.69 13.33
C ASP A 67 -15.72 14.34 12.99
N ASN A 68 -14.89 13.30 12.86
CA ASN A 68 -15.31 11.95 12.52
C ASN A 68 -15.48 11.04 13.75
N ARG A 69 -15.19 11.53 14.97
CA ARG A 69 -15.18 10.68 16.17
C ARG A 69 -16.57 10.13 16.51
N SER A 70 -17.59 10.99 16.49
CA SER A 70 -18.98 10.58 16.74
C SER A 70 -19.51 9.67 15.64
N LEU A 71 -19.17 9.97 14.38
CA LEU A 71 -19.55 9.14 13.22
C LEU A 71 -18.93 7.74 13.33
N ALA A 72 -17.65 7.63 13.66
CA ALA A 72 -16.99 6.34 13.83
C ALA A 72 -17.63 5.53 14.96
N LEU A 73 -18.01 6.16 16.07
CA LEU A 73 -18.72 5.50 17.17
C LEU A 73 -20.11 5.01 16.73
N GLU A 74 -20.89 5.85 16.06
CA GLU A 74 -22.21 5.47 15.52
C GLU A 74 -22.10 4.28 14.56
N MET A 75 -21.08 4.25 13.71
CA MET A 75 -20.82 3.12 12.81
C MET A 75 -20.53 1.82 13.58
N LEU A 76 -19.80 1.85 14.69
CA LEU A 76 -19.57 0.65 15.52
C LEU A 76 -20.88 0.15 16.15
N VAL A 77 -21.73 1.06 16.64
CA VAL A 77 -23.05 0.71 17.19
C VAL A 77 -23.89 -0.02 16.13
N LEU A 78 -24.02 0.58 14.94
CA LEU A 78 -24.85 0.02 13.87
C LEU A 78 -24.30 -1.32 13.34
N ARG A 79 -22.97 -1.49 13.35
CA ARG A 79 -22.33 -2.76 12.97
C ARG A 79 -22.62 -3.87 13.96
N GLN A 80 -22.56 -3.57 15.25
CA GLN A 80 -22.91 -4.53 16.29
C GLN A 80 -24.39 -4.89 16.21
N GLU A 81 -25.29 -3.90 16.06
CA GLU A 81 -26.72 -4.14 15.87
C GLU A 81 -26.99 -5.05 14.66
N MET A 82 -26.31 -4.80 13.54
CA MET A 82 -26.42 -5.65 12.35
C MET A 82 -25.98 -7.09 12.62
N ALA A 83 -24.88 -7.31 13.35
CA ALA A 83 -24.42 -8.63 13.72
C ALA A 83 -25.44 -9.37 14.59
N GLU A 84 -25.98 -8.69 15.60
CA GLU A 84 -27.00 -9.24 16.50
C GLU A 84 -28.29 -9.63 15.75
N LEU A 85 -28.76 -8.76 14.84
CA LEU A 85 -29.92 -9.04 13.98
C LEU A 85 -29.73 -10.27 13.09
N LEU A 86 -28.49 -10.53 12.69
CA LEU A 86 -28.11 -11.70 11.89
C LEU A 86 -27.69 -12.91 12.76
N ALA A 87 -27.87 -12.83 14.07
CA ALA A 87 -27.54 -13.86 15.06
C ALA A 87 -26.05 -14.21 15.18
N TYR A 88 -25.16 -13.25 14.90
CA TYR A 88 -23.74 -13.33 15.20
C TYR A 88 -23.43 -12.68 16.55
N PRO A 89 -22.38 -13.14 17.27
CA PRO A 89 -22.00 -12.55 18.55
C PRO A 89 -21.44 -11.13 18.41
N ASP A 90 -20.75 -10.85 17.30
CA ASP A 90 -20.15 -9.56 17.00
C ASP A 90 -19.96 -9.37 15.49
N PHE A 91 -19.64 -8.13 15.09
CA PHE A 91 -19.48 -7.78 13.68
C PHE A 91 -18.31 -8.52 13.02
N ALA A 92 -17.21 -8.76 13.74
CA ALA A 92 -16.06 -9.48 13.19
C ALA A 92 -16.41 -10.92 12.82
N SER A 93 -17.16 -11.62 13.67
CA SER A 93 -17.64 -12.99 13.43
C SER A 93 -18.55 -13.06 12.21
N PHE A 94 -19.47 -12.09 12.08
CA PHE A 94 -20.30 -11.95 10.86
C PHE A 94 -19.44 -11.72 9.62
N LYS A 95 -18.50 -10.78 9.68
CA LYS A 95 -17.69 -10.38 8.53
C LYS A 95 -16.79 -11.51 8.05
N LEU A 96 -16.13 -12.22 8.98
CA LEU A 96 -15.06 -13.16 8.70
C LEU A 96 -15.56 -14.52 8.18
N GLU A 97 -16.85 -14.86 8.33
CA GLU A 97 -17.40 -16.15 7.87
C GLU A 97 -17.06 -16.45 6.41
N THR A 98 -17.15 -15.43 5.55
CA THR A 98 -16.89 -15.54 4.11
C THR A 98 -15.45 -15.25 3.71
N GLU A 99 -14.62 -14.80 4.65
CA GLU A 99 -13.22 -14.50 4.43
C GLU A 99 -12.38 -15.79 4.56
N MET A 100 -11.12 -15.81 4.10
CA MET A 100 -10.22 -16.96 4.27
C MET A 100 -9.85 -17.20 5.74
N ALA A 101 -9.74 -16.15 6.55
CA ALA A 101 -9.39 -16.28 7.96
C ALA A 101 -10.46 -16.96 8.81
N LYS A 102 -11.72 -16.96 8.34
CA LYS A 102 -12.92 -17.55 8.98
C LYS A 102 -13.34 -16.96 10.33
N THR A 103 -12.41 -16.73 11.26
CA THR A 103 -12.74 -16.32 12.63
C THR A 103 -11.81 -15.22 13.17
N PRO A 104 -12.29 -14.40 14.12
CA PRO A 104 -11.46 -13.36 14.74
C PRO A 104 -10.21 -13.89 15.43
N GLU A 105 -10.26 -15.12 15.97
CA GLU A 105 -9.14 -15.76 16.66
C GLU A 105 -7.99 -16.07 15.70
N ASN A 106 -8.30 -16.53 14.48
CA ASN A 106 -7.30 -16.79 13.44
C ASN A 106 -6.61 -15.49 13.01
N VAL A 107 -7.40 -14.42 12.85
CA VAL A 107 -6.86 -13.07 12.56
C VAL A 107 -5.94 -12.61 13.69
N LEU A 108 -6.41 -12.69 14.94
CA LEU A 108 -5.63 -12.26 16.09
C LEU A 108 -4.33 -13.06 16.24
N LYS A 109 -4.36 -14.36 15.95
CA LYS A 109 -3.18 -15.22 15.95
C LYS A 109 -2.15 -14.72 14.93
N LEU A 110 -2.55 -14.51 13.68
CA LEU A 110 -1.65 -13.98 12.64
C LEU A 110 -1.05 -12.63 13.07
N LEU A 111 -1.89 -11.69 13.51
CA LEU A 111 -1.44 -10.35 13.90
C LEU A 111 -0.45 -10.42 15.08
N LYS A 112 -0.65 -11.31 16.06
CA LYS A 112 0.27 -11.50 17.19
C LYS A 112 1.59 -12.15 16.75
N ASP A 113 1.53 -13.16 15.89
CA ASP A 113 2.74 -13.83 15.38
C ASP A 113 3.64 -12.85 14.62
N VAL A 114 3.07 -11.86 13.93
CA VAL A 114 3.81 -10.78 13.25
C VAL A 114 4.23 -9.66 14.20
N TRP A 115 3.37 -9.29 15.16
CA TRP A 115 3.63 -8.19 16.10
C TRP A 115 4.92 -8.36 16.88
N GLN A 116 5.16 -9.56 17.44
CA GLN A 116 6.30 -9.81 18.33
C GLN A 116 7.67 -9.53 17.66
N PRO A 117 8.03 -10.14 16.52
CA PRO A 117 9.31 -9.86 15.88
C PRO A 117 9.37 -8.44 15.30
N ALA A 118 8.26 -7.90 14.79
CA ALA A 118 8.18 -6.53 14.28
C ALA A 118 8.51 -5.49 15.35
N LYS A 119 7.88 -5.63 16.53
CA LYS A 119 8.11 -4.76 17.67
C LYS A 119 9.55 -4.85 18.17
N ALA A 120 10.08 -6.07 18.32
CA ALA A 120 11.47 -6.26 18.74
C ALA A 120 12.46 -5.57 17.78
N ARG A 121 12.23 -5.68 16.45
CA ARG A 121 13.05 -4.97 15.46
C ARG A 121 12.87 -3.45 15.55
N ALA A 122 11.65 -2.96 15.71
CA ALA A 122 11.39 -1.54 15.85
C ALA A 122 12.06 -0.95 17.11
N GLU A 123 12.07 -1.66 18.23
CA GLU A 123 12.75 -1.20 19.45
C GLU A 123 14.28 -1.15 19.29
N GLN A 124 14.86 -2.11 18.59
CA GLN A 124 16.29 -2.07 18.21
C GLN A 124 16.60 -0.86 17.34
N ASP A 125 15.79 -0.64 16.29
CA ASP A 125 15.93 0.50 15.39
C ASP A 125 15.79 1.83 16.19
N ALA A 126 14.81 1.93 17.09
CA ALA A 126 14.59 3.09 17.93
C ALA A 126 15.82 3.43 18.78
N GLY A 127 16.54 2.42 19.30
CA GLY A 127 17.80 2.60 20.01
C GLY A 127 18.85 3.30 19.16
N VAL A 128 19.04 2.84 17.92
CA VAL A 128 19.98 3.44 16.95
C VAL A 128 19.56 4.89 16.64
N LEU A 129 18.29 5.13 16.34
CA LEU A 129 17.80 6.48 16.02
C LEU A 129 17.98 7.44 17.21
N GLN A 130 17.77 6.96 18.43
CA GLN A 130 17.97 7.70 19.67
C GLN A 130 19.44 8.08 19.90
N GLU A 131 20.38 7.20 19.54
CA GLU A 131 21.83 7.48 19.60
C GLU A 131 22.22 8.55 18.58
N MET A 132 21.73 8.46 17.33
CA MET A 132 21.94 9.47 16.31
C MET A 132 21.41 10.85 16.75
N MET A 133 20.22 10.87 17.35
CA MET A 133 19.62 12.09 17.88
C MET A 133 20.47 12.74 18.98
N ARG A 134 21.05 11.94 19.89
CA ARG A 134 21.95 12.44 20.94
C ARG A 134 23.27 12.96 20.38
N ALA A 135 23.80 12.32 19.35
CA ALA A 135 25.03 12.78 18.68
C ALA A 135 24.89 14.17 18.05
N GLU A 136 23.67 14.56 17.67
CA GLU A 136 23.33 15.90 17.15
C GLU A 136 22.95 16.91 18.24
N GLY A 137 23.13 16.54 19.52
CA GLY A 137 22.87 17.43 20.66
C GLY A 137 21.38 17.57 21.02
N VAL A 138 20.50 16.75 20.44
CA VAL A 138 19.07 16.75 20.79
C VAL A 138 18.87 15.86 22.03
N ASN A 139 18.80 16.52 23.19
CA ASN A 139 18.60 15.88 24.48
C ASN A 139 17.10 15.67 24.76
N GLY A 140 16.59 14.47 24.48
CA GLY A 140 15.20 14.07 24.74
C GLY A 140 14.95 12.62 24.29
N ASP A 141 13.73 12.13 24.46
CA ASP A 141 13.31 10.85 23.91
C ASP A 141 13.00 10.99 22.40
N LEU A 142 13.19 9.91 21.65
CA LEU A 142 12.73 9.77 20.28
C LEU A 142 11.19 9.86 20.26
N GLU A 143 10.67 10.84 19.53
CA GLU A 143 9.24 11.06 19.38
C GLU A 143 8.77 10.70 17.96
N LYS A 144 7.44 10.61 17.76
CA LYS A 144 6.83 10.22 16.48
C LYS A 144 7.24 11.10 15.29
N TRP A 145 7.55 12.37 15.55
CA TRP A 145 8.01 13.34 14.54
C TRP A 145 9.52 13.31 14.30
N ASP A 146 10.27 12.51 15.06
CA ASP A 146 11.71 12.34 14.90
C ASP A 146 12.06 11.08 14.10
N TRP A 147 11.23 10.03 14.18
CA TRP A 147 11.52 8.72 13.57
C TRP A 147 11.93 8.82 12.11
N ARG A 148 11.08 9.37 11.24
CA ARG A 148 11.31 9.38 9.79
C ARG A 148 12.56 10.15 9.39
N TYR A 149 12.89 11.21 10.13
CA TYR A 149 14.10 12.00 9.89
C TYR A 149 15.36 11.18 10.20
N TYR A 150 15.43 10.56 11.38
CA TYR A 150 16.61 9.76 11.74
C TYR A 150 16.67 8.44 10.98
N ALA A 151 15.53 7.83 10.65
CA ALA A 151 15.48 6.63 9.81
C ALA A 151 16.03 6.90 8.41
N GLU A 152 15.75 8.09 7.84
CA GLU A 152 16.33 8.52 6.56
C GLU A 152 17.84 8.75 6.67
N LYS A 153 18.30 9.42 7.74
CA LYS A 153 19.74 9.60 8.00
C LYS A 153 20.46 8.26 8.17
N ARG A 154 19.85 7.30 8.86
CA ARG A 154 20.38 5.94 9.01
C ARG A 154 20.48 5.27 7.65
N ARG A 155 19.42 5.33 6.84
CA ARG A 155 19.38 4.75 5.49
C ARG A 155 20.52 5.30 4.62
N ALA A 156 20.69 6.62 4.61
CA ALA A 156 21.76 7.27 3.85
C ALA A 156 23.15 6.82 4.33
N ALA A 157 23.35 6.68 5.65
CA ALA A 157 24.62 6.24 6.22
C ALA A 157 24.94 4.76 5.97
N GLU A 158 23.94 3.88 6.00
CA GLU A 158 24.12 2.43 5.85
C GLU A 158 24.22 1.98 4.39
N PHE A 159 23.45 2.61 3.50
CA PHE A 159 23.33 2.20 2.10
C PHE A 159 23.98 3.16 1.10
N ASP A 160 24.46 4.32 1.54
CA ASP A 160 25.03 5.36 0.66
C ASP A 160 24.07 5.66 -0.51
N LEU A 161 22.79 5.87 -0.15
CA LEU A 161 21.67 6.14 -1.03
C LEU A 161 21.16 7.58 -0.85
N ASP A 162 21.25 8.36 -1.92
CA ASP A 162 20.61 9.67 -2.02
C ASP A 162 19.23 9.52 -2.68
N GLU A 163 18.15 9.85 -1.95
CA GLU A 163 16.78 9.82 -2.48
C GLU A 163 16.60 10.73 -3.69
N ALA A 164 17.26 11.89 -3.74
CA ALA A 164 17.15 12.81 -4.87
C ALA A 164 17.81 12.22 -6.12
N GLN A 165 18.95 11.55 -5.96
CA GLN A 165 19.59 10.78 -7.03
C GLN A 165 18.67 9.65 -7.50
N LEU A 166 18.08 8.89 -6.56
CA LEU A 166 17.24 7.74 -6.86
C LEU A 166 15.97 8.15 -7.62
N LYS A 167 15.27 9.18 -7.13
CA LYS A 167 14.03 9.70 -7.71
C LYS A 167 14.18 10.12 -9.17
N SER A 168 15.37 10.54 -9.58
CA SER A 168 15.67 10.91 -10.97
C SER A 168 15.58 9.73 -11.96
N TYR A 169 15.59 8.48 -11.48
CA TYR A 169 15.45 7.28 -12.32
C TYR A 169 14.02 6.73 -12.41
N PHE A 170 13.11 7.17 -11.54
CA PHE A 170 11.75 6.65 -11.46
C PHE A 170 10.74 7.59 -12.12
N GLN A 171 10.81 7.69 -13.44
CA GLN A 171 9.85 8.46 -14.22
C GLN A 171 8.51 7.72 -14.31
N LEU A 172 7.39 8.43 -14.11
CA LEU A 172 6.05 7.83 -14.16
C LEU A 172 5.80 7.05 -15.46
N ASP A 173 6.12 7.65 -16.61
CA ASP A 173 5.90 7.01 -17.91
C ASP A 173 6.71 5.71 -18.07
N GLN A 174 7.94 5.69 -17.56
CA GLN A 174 8.78 4.50 -17.59
C GLN A 174 8.27 3.42 -16.63
N MET A 175 7.72 3.79 -15.47
CA MET A 175 7.15 2.83 -14.53
C MET A 175 5.82 2.25 -15.03
N ILE A 176 5.01 3.04 -15.74
CA ILE A 176 3.84 2.53 -16.47
C ILE A 176 4.31 1.52 -17.53
N ALA A 177 5.33 1.86 -18.31
CA ALA A 177 5.88 0.97 -19.33
C ALA A 177 6.46 -0.32 -18.72
N ALA A 178 7.11 -0.24 -17.56
CA ALA A 178 7.60 -1.40 -16.83
C ALA A 178 6.47 -2.34 -16.40
N ALA A 179 5.41 -1.80 -15.80
CA ALA A 179 4.24 -2.57 -15.41
C ALA A 179 3.57 -3.25 -16.62
N PHE A 180 3.51 -2.57 -17.78
CA PHE A 180 2.95 -3.13 -19.01
C PHE A 180 3.85 -4.21 -19.64
N ASP A 181 5.17 -4.03 -19.61
CA ASP A 181 6.14 -5.02 -20.10
C ASP A 181 6.05 -6.32 -19.30
N CYS A 182 5.96 -6.23 -17.97
CA CYS A 182 5.75 -7.40 -17.14
C CYS A 182 4.45 -8.13 -17.48
N ALA A 183 3.34 -7.40 -17.68
CA ALA A 183 2.06 -7.98 -18.06
C ALA A 183 2.07 -8.60 -19.45
N ASN A 184 2.84 -8.03 -20.38
CA ASN A 184 3.07 -8.62 -21.69
C ASN A 184 3.81 -9.97 -21.56
N ARG A 185 4.91 -9.99 -20.82
CA ARG A 185 5.75 -11.17 -20.65
C ARG A 185 5.06 -12.28 -19.89
N LEU A 186 4.24 -11.95 -18.89
CA LEU A 186 3.51 -12.93 -18.10
C LEU A 186 2.23 -13.42 -18.80
N PHE A 187 1.48 -12.51 -19.42
CA PHE A 187 0.08 -12.76 -19.80
C PHE A 187 -0.24 -12.40 -21.27
N GLY A 188 0.76 -12.05 -22.08
CA GLY A 188 0.58 -11.72 -23.49
C GLY A 188 -0.26 -10.47 -23.74
N LEU A 189 -0.38 -9.56 -22.76
CA LEU A 189 -1.15 -8.33 -22.89
C LEU A 189 -0.35 -7.25 -23.63
N SER A 190 -1.05 -6.46 -24.44
CA SER A 190 -0.51 -5.29 -25.14
C SER A 190 -1.39 -4.08 -24.86
N PHE A 191 -0.77 -2.90 -24.78
CA PHE A 191 -1.41 -1.67 -24.32
C PHE A 191 -1.20 -0.58 -25.37
N GLU A 192 -2.28 -0.11 -25.98
CA GLU A 192 -2.27 0.98 -26.95
C GLU A 192 -2.95 2.20 -26.35
N GLU A 193 -2.24 3.32 -26.21
CA GLU A 193 -2.84 4.54 -25.66
C GLU A 193 -3.92 5.08 -26.62
N VAL A 194 -5.11 5.34 -26.09
CA VAL A 194 -6.26 5.84 -26.84
C VAL A 194 -6.71 7.19 -26.30
N LYS A 195 -7.10 8.10 -27.19
CA LYS A 195 -7.67 9.40 -26.82
C LYS A 195 -9.19 9.30 -26.77
N LEU A 196 -9.74 9.44 -25.57
CA LEU A 196 -11.17 9.38 -25.29
C LEU A 196 -11.57 10.55 -24.37
N PRO A 197 -12.84 10.97 -24.36
CA PRO A 197 -13.34 11.87 -23.32
C PRO A 197 -13.26 11.17 -21.95
N LEU A 198 -12.39 11.69 -21.07
CA LEU A 198 -12.20 11.20 -19.71
C LEU A 198 -12.76 12.22 -18.70
N TYR A 199 -13.00 11.79 -17.48
CA TYR A 199 -13.57 12.64 -16.43
C TYR A 199 -12.59 13.70 -15.90
N HIS A 200 -11.30 13.58 -16.23
CA HIS A 200 -10.27 14.54 -15.88
C HIS A 200 -9.19 14.60 -16.97
N SER A 201 -8.61 15.77 -17.23
CA SER A 201 -7.65 16.00 -18.32
C SER A 201 -6.30 15.30 -18.13
N ASP A 202 -5.92 15.04 -16.87
CA ASP A 202 -4.69 14.31 -16.55
C ASP A 202 -4.85 12.79 -16.64
N CYS A 203 -6.07 12.27 -16.86
CA CYS A 203 -6.27 10.85 -17.03
C CYS A 203 -5.74 10.40 -18.39
N ARG A 204 -5.21 9.18 -18.43
CA ARG A 204 -4.79 8.50 -19.66
C ARG A 204 -5.53 7.18 -19.78
N ALA A 205 -5.78 6.74 -21.00
CA ALA A 205 -6.51 5.50 -21.28
C ALA A 205 -5.75 4.64 -22.28
N TRP A 206 -5.82 3.33 -22.09
CA TRP A 206 -5.20 2.33 -22.96
C TRP A 206 -6.21 1.26 -23.33
N GLU A 207 -6.30 0.96 -24.63
CA GLU A 207 -6.93 -0.27 -25.08
C GLU A 207 -5.98 -1.43 -24.78
N VAL A 208 -6.50 -2.46 -24.10
CA VAL A 208 -5.74 -3.65 -23.74
C VAL A 208 -6.13 -4.78 -24.67
N ARG A 209 -5.15 -5.40 -25.33
CA ARG A 209 -5.35 -6.48 -26.30
C ARG A 209 -4.48 -7.70 -26.00
N ARG A 210 -4.97 -8.88 -26.40
CA ARG A 210 -4.21 -10.14 -26.44
C ARG A 210 -4.45 -10.79 -27.79
N ASP A 211 -3.38 -11.12 -28.52
CA ASP A 211 -3.45 -11.70 -29.88
C ASP A 211 -4.38 -10.93 -30.83
N GLY A 212 -4.37 -9.59 -30.72
CA GLY A 212 -5.22 -8.69 -31.50
C GLY A 212 -6.67 -8.58 -31.01
N ALA A 213 -7.13 -9.43 -30.10
CA ALA A 213 -8.47 -9.36 -29.51
C ALA A 213 -8.53 -8.34 -28.37
N HIS A 214 -9.64 -7.60 -28.28
CA HIS A 214 -9.90 -6.65 -27.20
C HIS A 214 -10.14 -7.39 -25.88
N VAL A 215 -9.39 -7.02 -24.83
CA VAL A 215 -9.47 -7.58 -23.48
C VAL A 215 -10.15 -6.60 -22.53
N ALA A 216 -9.69 -5.34 -22.49
CA ALA A 216 -10.19 -4.33 -21.56
C ALA A 216 -9.91 -2.91 -22.05
N LEU A 217 -10.51 -1.92 -21.36
CA LEU A 217 -10.04 -0.54 -21.36
C LEU A 217 -9.45 -0.23 -19.98
N PHE A 218 -8.20 0.21 -19.94
CA PHE A 218 -7.51 0.61 -18.71
C PHE A 218 -7.37 2.14 -18.64
N ILE A 219 -7.64 2.73 -17.48
CA ILE A 219 -7.54 4.17 -17.22
C ILE A 219 -6.57 4.39 -16.06
N GLY A 220 -5.61 5.30 -16.24
CA GLY A 220 -4.69 5.74 -15.19
C GLY A 220 -4.96 7.19 -14.79
N ASP A 221 -5.15 7.43 -13.49
CA ASP A 221 -5.32 8.75 -12.87
C ASP A 221 -4.34 8.95 -11.72
N TYR A 222 -3.12 9.38 -12.03
CA TYR A 222 -1.97 9.23 -11.14
C TYR A 222 -1.75 10.39 -10.14
N PHE A 223 -2.19 11.61 -10.44
CA PHE A 223 -1.77 12.80 -9.69
C PHE A 223 -2.72 13.20 -8.57
N ALA A 224 -2.14 13.65 -7.44
CA ALA A 224 -2.89 14.25 -6.34
C ALA A 224 -3.52 15.59 -6.77
N ARG A 225 -4.72 15.86 -6.24
CA ARG A 225 -5.44 17.14 -6.41
C ARG A 225 -6.53 17.29 -5.35
N GLY A 226 -6.96 18.52 -5.06
CA GLY A 226 -7.92 18.84 -4.01
C GLY A 226 -9.29 18.16 -4.14
N SER A 227 -9.70 17.80 -5.35
CA SER A 227 -10.97 17.10 -5.61
C SER A 227 -10.87 15.57 -5.50
N LYS A 228 -9.68 15.02 -5.25
CA LYS A 228 -9.42 13.57 -5.20
C LYS A 228 -9.10 13.17 -3.76
N ARG A 229 -9.71 12.07 -3.28
CA ARG A 229 -9.36 11.50 -1.97
C ARG A 229 -7.92 10.96 -1.97
N SER A 230 -7.25 11.04 -0.82
CA SER A 230 -5.90 10.50 -0.63
C SER A 230 -5.86 8.97 -0.68
N GLY A 231 -4.69 8.39 -0.95
CA GLY A 231 -4.44 6.95 -1.07
C GLY A 231 -4.19 6.52 -2.52
N ALA A 232 -4.29 5.23 -2.78
CA ALA A 232 -4.36 4.66 -4.12
C ALA A 232 -5.46 3.59 -4.12
N TRP A 233 -6.08 3.35 -5.27
CA TRP A 233 -7.07 2.29 -5.44
C TRP A 233 -7.29 1.95 -6.91
N CYS A 234 -7.67 0.70 -7.14
CA CYS A 234 -8.23 0.20 -8.39
C CYS A 234 -9.75 0.08 -8.29
N SER A 235 -10.46 0.32 -9.39
CA SER A 235 -11.91 0.09 -9.50
C SER A 235 -12.29 -0.32 -10.91
N ALA A 236 -13.48 -0.91 -11.07
CA ALA A 236 -14.06 -1.17 -12.37
C ALA A 236 -15.26 -0.23 -12.60
N MET A 237 -15.22 0.60 -13.65
CA MET A 237 -16.40 1.33 -14.14
C MET A 237 -17.43 0.38 -14.75
N ARG A 238 -16.93 -0.72 -15.32
CA ARG A 238 -17.71 -1.86 -15.80
C ARG A 238 -16.88 -3.11 -15.54
N ALA A 239 -17.48 -4.14 -14.94
CA ALA A 239 -16.79 -5.41 -14.71
C ALA A 239 -16.91 -6.36 -15.90
N GLN A 240 -16.09 -7.40 -15.94
CA GLN A 240 -16.16 -8.43 -16.97
C GLN A 240 -17.40 -9.31 -16.75
N ALA A 241 -18.04 -9.76 -17.82
CA ALA A 241 -19.08 -10.79 -17.75
C ALA A 241 -19.25 -11.51 -19.10
N LYS A 242 -19.83 -12.72 -19.08
CA LYS A 242 -20.29 -13.45 -20.28
C LYS A 242 -21.82 -13.45 -20.41
N PHE A 243 -22.53 -13.28 -19.31
CA PHE A 243 -23.99 -13.27 -19.24
C PHE A 243 -24.50 -11.93 -18.68
N PRO A 244 -25.56 -11.34 -19.24
CA PRO A 244 -26.39 -11.83 -20.36
C PRO A 244 -25.72 -11.68 -21.74
N LYS A 245 -24.62 -10.92 -21.82
CA LYS A 245 -23.79 -10.78 -23.01
C LYS A 245 -22.33 -10.64 -22.58
N ALA A 246 -21.42 -11.06 -23.46
CA ALA A 246 -20.01 -10.81 -23.25
C ALA A 246 -19.72 -9.30 -23.18
N GLN A 247 -19.01 -8.88 -22.16
CA GLN A 247 -18.53 -7.51 -22.00
C GLN A 247 -17.11 -7.50 -21.42
N ALA A 248 -16.27 -6.64 -21.98
CA ALA A 248 -14.93 -6.36 -21.48
C ALA A 248 -14.97 -5.35 -20.32
N PRO A 249 -14.12 -5.49 -19.30
CA PRO A 249 -14.06 -4.56 -18.18
C PRO A 249 -13.49 -3.20 -18.61
N ILE A 250 -13.92 -2.16 -17.90
CA ILE A 250 -13.31 -0.83 -17.93
C ILE A 250 -12.74 -0.57 -16.56
N VAL A 251 -11.42 -0.62 -16.45
CA VAL A 251 -10.68 -0.64 -15.19
C VAL A 251 -9.98 0.70 -15.01
N ILE A 252 -9.93 1.18 -13.76
CA ILE A 252 -9.25 2.41 -13.42
C ILE A 252 -8.33 2.23 -12.22
N ASN A 253 -7.09 2.69 -12.37
CA ASN A 253 -6.17 2.92 -11.27
C ASN A 253 -6.10 4.40 -10.94
N VAL A 254 -6.26 4.71 -9.66
CA VAL A 254 -6.14 6.06 -9.14
C VAL A 254 -5.01 6.10 -8.11
N CYS A 255 -4.05 6.98 -8.32
CA CYS A 255 -2.97 7.26 -7.38
C CYS A 255 -2.98 8.75 -6.96
N ASN A 256 -2.07 9.11 -6.06
CA ASN A 256 -1.91 10.47 -5.52
C ASN A 256 -0.45 10.94 -5.53
N PHE A 257 0.24 10.70 -6.64
CA PHE A 257 1.61 11.15 -6.86
C PHE A 257 1.68 12.67 -6.96
N ALA A 258 2.81 13.25 -6.56
CA ALA A 258 3.04 14.67 -6.76
C ALA A 258 3.10 14.98 -8.27
N LYS A 259 2.41 16.04 -8.70
CA LYS A 259 2.46 16.48 -10.10
C LYS A 259 3.70 17.33 -10.32
N SER A 260 4.54 16.93 -11.26
CA SER A 260 5.75 17.65 -11.69
C SER A 260 6.00 17.40 -13.18
N ASP A 261 6.97 18.11 -13.76
CA ASP A 261 7.41 17.92 -15.14
C ASP A 261 8.96 17.86 -15.19
N PRO A 262 9.58 16.69 -15.45
CA PRO A 262 8.96 15.37 -15.62
C PRO A 262 8.31 14.86 -14.32
N ALA A 263 7.35 13.94 -14.43
CA ALA A 263 6.70 13.30 -13.29
C ALA A 263 7.63 12.24 -12.67
N LEU A 264 8.24 12.54 -11.53
CA LEU A 264 9.17 11.65 -10.82
C LEU A 264 8.53 11.02 -9.58
N LEU A 265 8.66 9.72 -9.46
CA LEU A 265 8.14 8.90 -8.37
C LEU A 265 9.23 8.63 -7.34
N SER A 266 8.86 8.53 -6.06
CA SER A 266 9.70 7.76 -5.15
C SER A 266 9.61 6.27 -5.50
N TYR A 267 10.51 5.46 -4.96
CA TYR A 267 10.42 4.01 -5.09
C TYR A 267 9.09 3.46 -4.51
N ASP A 268 8.62 3.99 -3.38
CA ASP A 268 7.29 3.64 -2.82
C ASP A 268 6.12 4.01 -3.74
N ASP A 269 6.19 5.15 -4.43
CA ASP A 269 5.17 5.55 -5.42
C ASP A 269 5.20 4.61 -6.65
N ALA A 270 6.39 4.19 -7.11
CA ALA A 270 6.54 3.19 -8.17
C ALA A 270 5.97 1.84 -7.75
N ARG A 271 6.25 1.40 -6.51
CA ARG A 271 5.67 0.17 -5.95
C ARG A 271 4.15 0.25 -5.82
N THR A 272 3.63 1.39 -5.39
CA THR A 272 2.17 1.68 -5.37
C THR A 272 1.55 1.56 -6.76
N LEU A 273 2.24 2.01 -7.82
CA LEU A 273 1.78 1.84 -9.20
C LEU A 273 1.64 0.34 -9.56
N PHE A 274 2.65 -0.48 -9.23
CA PHE A 274 2.59 -1.92 -9.46
C PHE A 274 1.50 -2.60 -8.63
N HIS A 275 1.33 -2.21 -7.37
CA HIS A 275 0.26 -2.68 -6.50
C HIS A 275 -1.12 -2.49 -7.15
N GLU A 276 -1.45 -1.26 -7.53
CA GLU A 276 -2.73 -0.97 -8.18
C GLU A 276 -2.85 -1.67 -9.53
N PHE A 277 -1.74 -1.84 -10.25
CA PHE A 277 -1.76 -2.56 -11.52
C PHE A 277 -2.00 -4.07 -11.36
N GLY A 278 -1.59 -4.68 -10.25
CA GLY A 278 -1.96 -6.05 -9.91
C GLY A 278 -3.46 -6.21 -9.67
N HIS A 279 -4.10 -5.25 -8.98
CA HIS A 279 -5.57 -5.19 -8.93
C HIS A 279 -6.19 -5.01 -10.31
N ALA A 280 -5.59 -4.16 -11.15
CA ALA A 280 -6.08 -3.96 -12.52
C ALA A 280 -5.97 -5.24 -13.36
N LEU A 281 -4.89 -6.02 -13.22
CA LEU A 281 -4.74 -7.31 -13.87
C LEU A 281 -5.82 -8.31 -13.40
N HIS A 282 -6.09 -8.34 -12.09
CA HIS A 282 -7.16 -9.17 -11.53
C HIS A 282 -8.53 -8.82 -12.13
N GLN A 283 -8.79 -7.54 -12.38
CA GLN A 283 -10.01 -7.09 -13.08
C GLN A 283 -10.00 -7.43 -14.57
N MET A 284 -8.91 -7.11 -15.28
CA MET A 284 -8.81 -7.22 -16.74
C MET A 284 -8.80 -8.66 -17.23
N LEU A 285 -8.19 -9.57 -16.47
CA LEU A 285 -8.04 -10.99 -16.84
C LEU A 285 -9.20 -11.86 -16.37
N SER A 286 -10.18 -11.30 -15.66
CA SER A 286 -11.33 -12.06 -15.18
C SER A 286 -12.07 -12.75 -16.33
N ASN A 287 -12.48 -14.01 -16.12
CA ASN A 287 -13.08 -14.84 -17.16
C ASN A 287 -14.33 -15.58 -16.64
N VAL A 288 -15.19 -14.87 -15.93
CA VAL A 288 -16.38 -15.44 -15.28
C VAL A 288 -17.65 -15.29 -16.11
N THR A 289 -18.67 -16.07 -15.74
CA THR A 289 -19.99 -16.00 -16.38
C THR A 289 -20.80 -14.79 -15.94
N TYR A 290 -20.87 -14.54 -14.63
CA TYR A 290 -21.72 -13.52 -14.02
C TYR A 290 -20.90 -12.34 -13.51
N GLU A 291 -21.35 -11.12 -13.79
CA GLU A 291 -20.67 -9.88 -13.39
C GLU A 291 -20.43 -9.78 -11.87
N MET A 292 -21.36 -10.29 -11.06
CA MET A 292 -21.31 -10.20 -9.59
C MET A 292 -20.13 -10.93 -8.94
N ILE A 293 -19.45 -11.83 -9.66
CA ILE A 293 -18.25 -12.55 -9.20
C ILE A 293 -17.01 -12.20 -10.03
N SER A 294 -17.06 -11.14 -10.84
CA SER A 294 -15.97 -10.73 -11.72
C SER A 294 -14.84 -10.03 -10.97
N GLY A 295 -13.63 -10.27 -11.46
CA GLY A 295 -12.39 -9.61 -11.04
C GLY A 295 -12.20 -9.67 -9.54
N THR A 296 -12.09 -8.51 -8.91
CA THR A 296 -11.81 -8.39 -7.47
C THR A 296 -13.04 -8.67 -6.57
N ALA A 297 -14.10 -9.29 -7.09
CA ALA A 297 -15.24 -9.77 -6.32
C ALA A 297 -14.91 -11.08 -5.58
N VAL A 298 -13.88 -11.03 -4.75
CA VAL A 298 -13.32 -12.11 -3.93
C VAL A 298 -13.32 -11.69 -2.45
N PRO A 299 -13.06 -12.61 -1.51
CA PRO A 299 -12.73 -12.25 -0.13
C PRO A 299 -11.64 -11.18 -0.03
N ARG A 300 -11.78 -10.28 0.94
CA ARG A 300 -10.86 -9.15 1.19
C ARG A 300 -9.47 -9.65 1.57
N ASP A 301 -9.36 -10.73 2.33
CA ASP A 301 -8.07 -11.35 2.68
C ASP A 301 -7.43 -12.16 1.55
N PHE A 302 -8.06 -12.20 0.38
CA PHE A 302 -7.50 -12.69 -0.88
C PHE A 302 -7.33 -11.59 -1.94
N VAL A 303 -8.10 -10.50 -1.87
CA VAL A 303 -8.10 -9.47 -2.92
C VAL A 303 -6.74 -8.78 -3.07
N GLU A 304 -5.99 -8.67 -1.97
CA GLU A 304 -4.68 -8.03 -1.97
C GLU A 304 -3.55 -8.96 -2.46
N LEU A 305 -3.82 -10.26 -2.67
CA LEU A 305 -2.80 -11.17 -3.18
C LEU A 305 -2.32 -10.72 -4.58
N PRO A 306 -3.17 -10.54 -5.60
CA PRO A 306 -2.70 -10.11 -6.92
C PRO A 306 -2.01 -8.74 -6.95
N SER A 307 -2.45 -7.80 -6.12
CA SER A 307 -1.85 -6.47 -6.05
C SER A 307 -0.44 -6.53 -5.47
N GLN A 308 -0.30 -7.11 -4.27
CA GLN A 308 1.00 -7.18 -3.60
C GLN A 308 1.97 -8.13 -4.31
N LEU A 309 1.46 -9.24 -4.87
CA LEU A 309 2.24 -10.14 -5.72
C LEU A 309 2.89 -9.36 -6.85
N TYR A 310 2.13 -8.51 -7.55
CA TYR A 310 2.65 -7.76 -8.69
C TYR A 310 3.77 -6.77 -8.32
N GLU A 311 3.84 -6.31 -7.07
CA GLU A 311 4.94 -5.45 -6.58
C GLU A 311 6.31 -6.10 -6.76
N HIS A 312 6.42 -7.43 -6.60
CA HIS A 312 7.69 -8.13 -6.71
C HIS A 312 8.36 -8.00 -8.09
N TRP A 313 7.58 -7.79 -9.16
CA TRP A 313 8.16 -7.60 -10.50
C TRP A 313 8.82 -6.24 -10.69
N LEU A 314 8.52 -5.25 -9.83
CA LEU A 314 9.31 -4.03 -9.77
C LEU A 314 10.74 -4.34 -9.33
N ASP A 315 10.95 -5.33 -8.46
CA ASP A 315 12.26 -5.65 -7.89
C ASP A 315 13.09 -6.62 -8.73
N VAL A 316 12.51 -7.15 -9.81
CA VAL A 316 13.24 -8.01 -10.73
C VAL A 316 14.34 -7.19 -11.42
N PRO A 317 15.64 -7.54 -11.27
CA PRO A 317 16.74 -6.68 -11.71
C PRO A 317 16.69 -6.29 -13.18
N GLU A 318 16.27 -7.21 -14.06
CA GLU A 318 16.14 -6.94 -15.50
C GLU A 318 14.99 -5.97 -15.85
N VAL A 319 13.99 -5.82 -14.99
CA VAL A 319 12.91 -4.82 -15.16
C VAL A 319 13.46 -3.44 -14.81
N LEU A 320 14.10 -3.29 -13.64
CA LEU A 320 14.70 -2.02 -13.23
C LEU A 320 15.82 -1.59 -14.17
N ALA A 321 16.69 -2.50 -14.58
CA ALA A 321 17.76 -2.18 -15.53
C ALA A 321 17.26 -1.62 -16.87
N LYS A 322 16.06 -2.03 -17.31
CA LYS A 322 15.43 -1.59 -18.56
C LYS A 322 14.67 -0.26 -18.41
N PHE A 323 13.96 -0.06 -17.30
CA PHE A 323 13.00 1.04 -17.17
C PHE A 323 13.42 2.13 -16.17
N ALA A 324 14.29 1.84 -15.21
CA ALA A 324 14.79 2.85 -14.29
C ALA A 324 15.90 3.68 -14.98
N THR A 325 15.47 4.65 -15.79
CA THR A 325 16.35 5.52 -16.59
C THR A 325 16.33 6.95 -16.09
N HIS A 326 17.49 7.61 -16.05
CA HIS A 326 17.61 8.98 -15.57
C HIS A 326 16.81 9.97 -16.43
N ALA A 327 16.04 10.84 -15.79
CA ALA A 327 15.11 11.75 -16.45
C ALA A 327 15.77 12.71 -17.45
N GLU A 328 16.96 13.21 -17.14
CA GLU A 328 17.67 14.15 -18.03
C GLU A 328 18.54 13.48 -19.10
N THR A 329 19.20 12.36 -18.76
CA THR A 329 20.25 11.77 -19.61
C THR A 329 19.78 10.54 -20.36
N GLY A 330 18.68 9.92 -19.95
CA GLY A 330 18.19 8.64 -20.47
C GLY A 330 19.07 7.45 -20.09
N ALA A 331 20.13 7.64 -19.30
CA ALA A 331 21.02 6.55 -18.89
C ALA A 331 20.32 5.59 -17.94
N ALA A 332 20.57 4.29 -18.09
CA ALA A 332 20.09 3.27 -17.16
C ALA A 332 20.68 3.49 -15.76
N MET A 333 19.95 3.08 -14.73
CA MET A 333 20.43 3.06 -13.35
C MET A 333 21.74 2.26 -13.26
N PRO A 334 22.81 2.84 -12.71
CA PRO A 334 24.04 2.10 -12.44
C PRO A 334 23.78 0.86 -11.58
N GLN A 335 24.46 -0.25 -11.89
CA GLN A 335 24.26 -1.54 -11.21
C GLN A 335 24.51 -1.45 -9.70
N ASP A 336 25.50 -0.68 -9.28
CA ASP A 336 25.81 -0.43 -7.87
C ASP A 336 24.67 0.31 -7.15
N LEU A 337 24.06 1.30 -7.81
CA LEU A 337 22.88 2.00 -7.28
C LEU A 337 21.68 1.06 -7.19
N LEU A 338 21.46 0.22 -8.20
CA LEU A 338 20.39 -0.80 -8.19
C LEU A 338 20.55 -1.78 -7.02
N GLU A 339 21.75 -2.30 -6.81
CA GLU A 339 22.06 -3.22 -5.71
C GLU A 339 21.80 -2.57 -4.34
N LYS A 340 22.17 -1.29 -4.19
CA LYS A 340 21.88 -0.52 -2.96
C LYS A 340 20.38 -0.36 -2.72
N VAL A 341 19.60 -0.06 -3.75
CA VAL A 341 18.13 0.08 -3.67
C VAL A 341 17.51 -1.22 -3.19
N LEU A 342 17.89 -2.35 -3.79
CA LEU A 342 17.40 -3.67 -3.41
C LEU A 342 17.85 -4.06 -1.99
N ALA A 343 19.07 -3.71 -1.59
CA ALA A 343 19.56 -3.94 -0.22
C ALA A 343 18.80 -3.11 0.82
N ALA A 344 18.33 -1.92 0.45
CA ALA A 344 17.54 -1.04 1.31
C ALA A 344 16.04 -1.40 1.36
N ALA A 345 15.57 -2.39 0.58
CA ALA A 345 14.14 -2.74 0.50
C ALA A 345 13.55 -3.16 1.85
N THR A 346 14.34 -3.80 2.73
CA THR A 346 13.91 -4.18 4.09
C THR A 346 14.22 -3.13 5.16
N HIS A 347 14.64 -1.93 4.76
CA HIS A 347 14.95 -0.84 5.69
C HIS A 347 13.70 -0.40 6.45
N ASP A 348 13.85 -0.18 7.76
CA ASP A 348 12.78 0.31 8.64
C ASP A 348 11.52 -0.57 8.69
N MET A 349 11.63 -1.85 8.28
CA MET A 349 10.47 -2.77 8.24
C MET A 349 9.87 -3.05 9.62
N GLY A 350 10.66 -2.94 10.70
CA GLY A 350 10.12 -2.97 12.06
C GLY A 350 9.08 -1.87 12.27
N PHE A 351 9.41 -0.62 11.93
CA PHE A 351 8.50 0.52 12.02
C PHE A 351 7.26 0.32 11.15
N GLN A 352 7.46 0.00 9.86
CA GLN A 352 6.36 -0.14 8.90
C GLN A 352 5.37 -1.24 9.32
N THR A 353 5.88 -2.34 9.86
CA THR A 353 5.07 -3.45 10.36
C THR A 353 4.32 -3.07 11.63
N VAL A 354 4.96 -2.40 12.58
CA VAL A 354 4.33 -1.97 13.84
C VAL A 354 3.19 -0.98 13.58
N GLU A 355 3.41 0.07 12.77
CA GLU A 355 2.34 1.06 12.51
C GLU A 355 1.11 0.44 11.83
N TYR A 356 1.34 -0.55 10.95
CA TYR A 356 0.30 -1.28 10.26
C TYR A 356 -0.45 -2.24 11.19
N VAL A 357 0.26 -3.13 11.90
CA VAL A 357 -0.35 -4.16 12.77
C VAL A 357 -1.11 -3.51 13.91
N ALA A 358 -0.63 -2.38 14.46
CA ALA A 358 -1.38 -1.61 15.45
C ALA A 358 -2.74 -1.14 14.91
N SER A 359 -2.80 -0.71 13.65
CA SER A 359 -4.06 -0.31 13.00
C SER A 359 -4.98 -1.52 12.78
N ALA A 360 -4.45 -2.66 12.35
CA ALA A 360 -5.21 -3.90 12.17
C ALA A 360 -5.76 -4.46 13.49
N MET A 361 -4.97 -4.40 14.58
CA MET A 361 -5.43 -4.82 15.91
C MET A 361 -6.54 -3.92 16.43
N VAL A 362 -6.43 -2.59 16.26
CA VAL A 362 -7.51 -1.66 16.63
C VAL A 362 -8.78 -1.93 15.84
N ASP A 363 -8.69 -2.17 14.52
CA ASP A 363 -9.84 -2.55 13.70
C ASP A 363 -10.50 -3.83 14.24
N LEU A 364 -9.73 -4.90 14.46
CA LEU A 364 -10.28 -6.15 14.98
C LEU A 364 -10.97 -5.95 16.35
N PHE A 365 -10.28 -5.31 17.30
CA PHE A 365 -10.79 -5.13 18.67
C PHE A 365 -11.95 -4.14 18.80
N TYR A 366 -12.18 -3.28 17.81
CA TYR A 366 -13.43 -2.51 17.73
C TYR A 366 -14.63 -3.34 17.30
N HIS A 367 -14.42 -4.49 16.65
CA HIS A 367 -15.48 -5.32 16.08
C HIS A 367 -15.65 -6.68 16.77
N THR A 368 -14.89 -6.98 17.85
CA THR A 368 -14.96 -8.23 18.63
C THR A 368 -15.27 -8.00 20.12
N GLY A 369 -15.79 -6.82 20.49
CA GLY A 369 -15.98 -6.46 21.89
C GLY A 369 -17.06 -5.41 22.09
N ASP A 370 -17.30 -5.05 23.35
CA ASP A 370 -18.33 -4.07 23.70
C ASP A 370 -18.10 -2.73 23.01
N ILE A 371 -19.21 -2.11 22.59
CA ILE A 371 -19.21 -0.78 22.01
C ILE A 371 -18.67 0.21 23.05
N PRO A 372 -17.59 0.97 22.75
CA PRO A 372 -17.02 1.90 23.72
C PRO A 372 -17.88 3.15 23.86
N THR A 373 -17.89 3.78 25.03
CA THR A 373 -18.49 5.11 25.22
C THR A 373 -17.61 6.24 24.68
N ASP A 374 -16.29 6.03 24.67
CA ASP A 374 -15.30 6.92 24.06
C ASP A 374 -14.37 6.11 23.14
N ILE A 375 -14.55 6.32 21.83
CA ILE A 375 -13.82 5.59 20.81
C ILE A 375 -12.31 5.88 20.82
N MET A 376 -11.90 7.10 21.19
CA MET A 376 -10.49 7.47 21.26
C MET A 376 -9.83 6.94 22.53
N ARG A 377 -10.57 6.90 23.65
CA ARG A 377 -10.10 6.22 24.86
C ARG A 377 -9.92 4.72 24.60
N ARG A 378 -10.89 4.07 23.94
CA ARG A 378 -10.77 2.66 23.55
C ARG A 378 -9.58 2.42 22.62
N GLN A 379 -9.31 3.33 21.67
CA GLN A 379 -8.10 3.26 20.84
C GLN A 379 -6.84 3.23 21.72
N ALA A 380 -6.73 4.17 22.67
CA ALA A 380 -5.58 4.26 23.57
C ALA A 380 -5.43 3.00 24.43
N ASP A 381 -6.52 2.50 25.01
CA ASP A 381 -6.51 1.29 25.84
C ASP A 381 -6.04 0.05 25.03
N ILE A 382 -6.44 -0.06 23.75
CA ILE A 382 -5.95 -1.13 22.86
C ILE A 382 -4.45 -0.99 22.61
N LEU A 383 -3.98 0.22 22.30
CA LEU A 383 -2.57 0.49 22.03
C LEU A 383 -1.69 0.24 23.28
N ASP A 384 -2.21 0.55 24.47
CA ASP A 384 -1.54 0.25 25.75
C ASP A 384 -1.48 -1.27 25.99
N GLN A 385 -2.57 -2.00 25.68
CA GLN A 385 -2.63 -3.47 25.85
C GLN A 385 -1.62 -4.24 24.97
N ILE A 386 -1.33 -3.72 23.77
CA ILE A 386 -0.34 -4.33 22.86
C ILE A 386 1.08 -3.82 23.13
N ASP A 387 1.24 -2.94 24.12
CA ASP A 387 2.48 -2.29 24.50
C ASP A 387 3.13 -1.58 23.29
N MET A 388 2.36 -0.67 22.69
CA MET A 388 2.75 0.08 21.50
C MET A 388 4.00 0.95 21.76
N PRO A 389 5.07 0.86 20.94
CA PRO A 389 6.23 1.73 21.07
C PRO A 389 5.87 3.21 20.99
N LYS A 390 6.28 4.01 22.00
CA LYS A 390 5.94 5.44 22.12
C LYS A 390 6.29 6.26 20.87
N ALA A 391 7.43 5.97 20.24
CA ALA A 391 7.94 6.69 19.08
C ALA A 391 7.20 6.35 17.77
N ILE A 392 6.26 5.39 17.80
CA ILE A 392 5.51 4.94 16.61
C ILE A 392 4.02 5.25 16.81
N GLY A 393 3.37 5.71 15.74
CA GLY A 393 1.92 5.90 15.70
C GLY A 393 1.23 4.83 14.88
N MET A 394 -0.09 4.73 14.98
CA MET A 394 -0.87 3.93 14.02
C MET A 394 -0.68 4.49 12.60
N ARG A 395 -0.62 3.59 11.60
CA ARG A 395 -0.65 3.97 10.18
C ARG A 395 -1.92 4.75 9.84
N HIS A 396 -3.04 4.38 10.46
CA HIS A 396 -4.30 5.11 10.40
C HIS A 396 -4.95 5.20 11.78
N ALA A 397 -4.99 6.39 12.38
CA ALA A 397 -5.78 6.62 13.60
C ALA A 397 -7.29 6.66 13.28
N THR A 398 -8.14 6.29 14.24
CA THR A 398 -9.60 6.11 14.07
C THR A 398 -10.29 7.22 13.26
N PRO A 399 -10.11 8.53 13.55
CA PRO A 399 -10.87 9.58 12.86
C PRO A 399 -10.46 9.78 11.39
N GLN A 400 -9.33 9.19 10.98
CA GLN A 400 -8.78 9.25 9.62
C GLN A 400 -8.63 7.84 9.00
N PHE A 401 -9.23 6.82 9.61
CA PHE A 401 -9.12 5.44 9.18
C PHE A 401 -10.19 5.10 8.14
N ALA A 402 -10.06 5.71 6.96
CA ALA A 402 -11.03 5.60 5.87
C ALA A 402 -11.35 4.15 5.49
N HIS A 403 -10.36 3.25 5.42
CA HIS A 403 -10.58 1.82 5.16
C HIS A 403 -11.72 1.25 6.03
N VAL A 404 -11.67 1.52 7.33
CA VAL A 404 -12.62 0.98 8.31
C VAL A 404 -13.88 1.84 8.42
N PHE A 405 -13.79 3.16 8.30
CA PHE A 405 -14.91 4.08 8.63
C PHE A 405 -15.46 4.88 7.44
N SER A 406 -15.14 4.54 6.19
CA SER A 406 -15.77 5.12 4.99
C SER A 406 -16.66 4.12 4.21
N GLY A 407 -17.07 3.03 4.85
CA GLY A 407 -17.87 1.95 4.26
C GLY A 407 -17.75 0.65 5.06
N GLY A 408 -18.36 -0.44 4.57
CA GLY A 408 -18.30 -1.77 5.21
C GLY A 408 -17.25 -2.73 4.63
N TYR A 409 -16.50 -2.32 3.62
CA TYR A 409 -15.62 -3.21 2.86
C TYR A 409 -14.45 -3.74 3.69
N TYR A 410 -13.67 -2.87 4.36
CA TYR A 410 -12.52 -3.23 5.20
C TYR A 410 -12.80 -3.23 6.71
N ALA A 411 -14.04 -3.00 7.14
CA ALA A 411 -14.38 -3.10 8.56
C ALA A 411 -14.15 -4.54 9.05
N SER A 412 -13.36 -4.73 10.11
CA SER A 412 -12.86 -6.04 10.56
C SER A 412 -12.12 -6.84 9.47
N ALA A 413 -11.49 -6.13 8.54
CA ALA A 413 -10.78 -6.71 7.40
C ALA A 413 -9.51 -5.92 7.05
N TYR A 414 -9.03 -5.01 7.90
CA TYR A 414 -7.75 -4.34 7.63
C TYR A 414 -6.55 -5.29 7.74
N TYR A 415 -6.69 -6.41 8.49
CA TYR A 415 -5.69 -7.49 8.54
C TYR A 415 -5.44 -8.16 7.18
N SER A 416 -6.36 -8.00 6.23
CA SER A 416 -6.32 -8.65 4.92
C SER A 416 -5.03 -8.38 4.14
N TYR A 417 -4.44 -7.18 4.25
CA TYR A 417 -3.13 -6.91 3.66
C TYR A 417 -2.03 -7.84 4.20
N MET A 418 -2.00 -8.09 5.51
CA MET A 418 -1.01 -9.00 6.09
C MET A 418 -1.32 -10.46 5.73
N TRP A 419 -2.59 -10.82 5.65
CA TRP A 419 -2.99 -12.17 5.25
C TRP A 419 -2.57 -12.46 3.81
N SER A 420 -2.86 -11.54 2.89
CA SER A 420 -2.44 -11.61 1.50
C SER A 420 -0.93 -11.52 1.34
N GLU A 421 -0.20 -10.80 2.19
CA GLU A 421 1.26 -10.74 2.15
C GLU A 421 1.95 -12.03 2.64
N VAL A 422 1.22 -12.89 3.37
CA VAL A 422 1.72 -14.26 3.60
C VAL A 422 1.63 -15.06 2.29
N MET A 423 0.64 -14.76 1.45
CA MET A 423 0.38 -15.45 0.19
C MET A 423 1.23 -14.93 -0.96
N ASP A 424 1.47 -13.63 -1.08
CA ASP A 424 2.18 -13.04 -2.20
C ASP A 424 3.66 -13.46 -2.26
N ALA A 425 4.36 -13.45 -1.12
CA ALA A 425 5.76 -13.77 -1.01
C ALA A 425 5.97 -15.26 -1.31
N ASP A 426 5.09 -16.13 -0.83
CA ASP A 426 5.12 -17.55 -1.18
C ASP A 426 4.71 -17.80 -2.64
N ALA A 427 3.80 -16.99 -3.19
CA ALA A 427 3.42 -17.05 -4.60
C ALA A 427 4.55 -16.63 -5.53
N PHE A 428 5.27 -15.55 -5.21
CA PHE A 428 6.43 -15.09 -5.98
C PHE A 428 7.61 -16.04 -5.83
N ALA A 429 7.82 -16.62 -4.64
CA ALA A 429 8.85 -17.64 -4.41
C ALA A 429 8.70 -18.85 -5.36
N ALA A 430 7.50 -19.15 -5.88
CA ALA A 430 7.33 -20.19 -6.90
C ALA A 430 8.10 -19.85 -8.20
N PHE A 431 8.14 -18.58 -8.60
CA PHE A 431 8.94 -18.12 -9.74
C PHE A 431 10.44 -18.14 -9.42
N GLU A 432 10.84 -17.74 -8.21
CA GLU A 432 12.22 -17.84 -7.75
C GLU A 432 12.73 -19.29 -7.74
N GLU A 433 11.90 -20.25 -7.30
CA GLU A 433 12.17 -21.70 -7.32
C GLU A 433 12.43 -22.23 -8.75
N LYS A 434 11.86 -21.58 -9.78
CA LYS A 434 12.14 -21.88 -11.19
C LYS A 434 13.39 -21.21 -11.73
N GLY A 435 13.88 -20.18 -11.04
CA GLY A 435 14.96 -19.31 -11.53
C GLY A 435 14.53 -18.43 -12.70
N ASP A 436 13.22 -18.23 -12.90
CA ASP A 436 12.67 -17.40 -13.98
C ASP A 436 11.44 -16.62 -13.48
N PRO A 437 11.55 -15.29 -13.27
CA PRO A 437 10.43 -14.45 -12.86
C PRO A 437 9.31 -14.34 -13.91
N PHE A 438 9.50 -14.92 -15.10
CA PHE A 438 8.55 -14.90 -16.22
C PHE A 438 8.25 -16.31 -16.76
N ASP A 439 8.42 -17.36 -15.95
CA ASP A 439 8.08 -18.74 -16.34
C ASP A 439 6.62 -18.81 -16.80
N GLN A 440 6.44 -19.19 -18.08
CA GLN A 440 5.14 -19.15 -18.75
C GLN A 440 4.12 -20.12 -18.16
N ARG A 441 4.58 -21.26 -17.62
CA ARG A 441 3.66 -22.27 -17.04
C ARG A 441 3.13 -21.79 -15.70
N LEU A 442 3.99 -21.18 -14.88
CA LEU A 442 3.55 -20.54 -13.63
C LEU A 442 2.68 -19.32 -13.90
N ALA A 443 3.01 -18.48 -14.88
CA ALA A 443 2.19 -17.33 -15.25
C ALA A 443 0.79 -17.76 -15.73
N GLN A 444 0.70 -18.82 -16.55
CA GLN A 444 -0.57 -19.41 -16.94
C GLN A 444 -1.36 -19.95 -15.74
N SER A 445 -0.69 -20.66 -14.81
CA SER A 445 -1.33 -21.16 -13.60
C SER A 445 -1.84 -20.03 -12.70
N LEU A 446 -1.08 -18.94 -12.59
CA LEU A 446 -1.47 -17.74 -11.85
C LEU A 446 -2.69 -17.07 -12.48
N GLU A 447 -2.71 -16.95 -13.81
CA GLU A 447 -3.87 -16.42 -14.53
C GLU A 447 -5.10 -17.31 -14.30
N GLU A 448 -5.00 -18.61 -14.58
CA GLU A 448 -6.14 -19.53 -14.53
C GLU A 448 -6.76 -19.66 -13.13
N ASN A 449 -5.93 -19.72 -12.10
CA ASN A 449 -6.38 -20.02 -10.75
C ASN A 449 -6.62 -18.77 -9.91
N ILE A 450 -5.94 -17.65 -10.18
CA ILE A 450 -6.08 -16.44 -9.36
C ILE A 450 -6.79 -15.34 -10.18
N LEU A 451 -6.17 -14.85 -11.25
CA LEU A 451 -6.61 -13.63 -11.93
C LEU A 451 -7.92 -13.81 -12.74
N ALA A 452 -8.08 -14.96 -13.40
CA ALA A 452 -9.24 -15.25 -14.24
C ALA A 452 -10.44 -15.78 -13.45
N ALA A 453 -10.19 -16.34 -12.26
CA ALA A 453 -11.19 -17.07 -11.50
C ALA A 453 -12.25 -16.16 -10.85
N GLY A 454 -11.88 -14.94 -10.44
CA GLY A 454 -12.73 -14.07 -9.64
C GLY A 454 -13.35 -14.83 -8.45
N GLY A 455 -14.60 -14.51 -8.10
CA GLY A 455 -15.35 -15.19 -7.03
C GLY A 455 -15.96 -16.54 -7.43
N SER A 456 -15.42 -17.25 -8.43
CA SER A 456 -16.06 -18.48 -8.95
C SER A 456 -15.82 -19.74 -8.11
N LYS A 457 -14.81 -19.73 -7.24
CA LYS A 457 -14.44 -20.85 -6.36
C LYS A 457 -13.89 -20.33 -5.04
N ASP A 458 -13.78 -21.23 -4.06
CA ASP A 458 -13.15 -20.93 -2.78
C ASP A 458 -11.67 -20.53 -2.97
N PRO A 459 -11.21 -19.40 -2.40
CA PRO A 459 -9.84 -18.92 -2.58
C PRO A 459 -8.74 -19.85 -2.08
N GLU A 460 -8.99 -20.68 -1.05
CA GLU A 460 -7.98 -21.64 -0.58
C GLU A 460 -7.73 -22.71 -1.65
N LEU A 461 -8.80 -23.19 -2.29
CA LEU A 461 -8.70 -24.15 -3.39
C LEU A 461 -8.00 -23.54 -4.60
N LEU A 462 -8.28 -22.27 -4.91
CA LEU A 462 -7.62 -21.53 -5.99
C LEU A 462 -6.12 -21.37 -5.71
N TYR A 463 -5.75 -20.95 -4.51
CA TYR A 463 -4.35 -20.80 -4.13
C TYR A 463 -3.61 -22.14 -4.13
N GLN A 464 -4.23 -23.20 -3.59
CA GLN A 464 -3.64 -24.55 -3.64
C GLN A 464 -3.50 -25.08 -5.07
N ALA A 465 -4.42 -24.76 -5.99
CA ALA A 465 -4.28 -25.13 -7.39
C ALA A 465 -3.10 -24.42 -8.06
N TYR A 466 -2.86 -23.15 -7.71
CA TYR A 466 -1.70 -22.39 -8.18
C TYR A 466 -0.38 -22.89 -7.55
N ARG A 467 -0.33 -22.95 -6.22
CA ARG A 467 0.91 -23.08 -5.43
C ARG A 467 1.20 -24.51 -4.94
N GLY A 468 0.18 -25.35 -4.87
CA GLY A 468 0.23 -26.71 -4.33
C GLY A 468 0.09 -26.81 -2.80
N ARG A 469 0.09 -25.68 -2.08
CA ARG A 469 -0.03 -25.61 -0.61
C ARG A 469 -0.52 -24.25 -0.16
N LEU A 470 -0.95 -24.13 1.10
CA LEU A 470 -1.14 -22.84 1.76
C LEU A 470 0.18 -22.33 2.35
N PRO A 471 0.40 -21.01 2.38
CA PRO A 471 1.63 -20.42 2.91
C PRO A 471 1.63 -20.37 4.44
N GLY A 472 2.81 -20.15 5.03
CA GLY A 472 2.97 -19.96 6.47
C GLY A 472 3.54 -18.58 6.80
N VAL A 473 3.21 -18.05 7.98
CA VAL A 473 3.67 -16.73 8.46
C VAL A 473 5.19 -16.53 8.41
N GLN A 474 5.96 -17.62 8.42
CA GLN A 474 7.42 -17.59 8.33
C GLN A 474 7.93 -16.92 7.04
N ALA A 475 7.25 -17.13 5.90
CA ALA A 475 7.65 -16.55 4.61
C ALA A 475 7.56 -15.03 4.64
N LEU A 476 6.44 -14.50 5.14
CA LEU A 476 6.24 -13.08 5.41
C LEU A 476 7.34 -12.52 6.32
N LEU A 477 7.60 -13.16 7.47
CA LEU A 477 8.59 -12.67 8.42
C LEU A 477 10.00 -12.59 7.80
N GLN A 478 10.35 -13.53 6.93
CA GLN A 478 11.62 -13.54 6.19
C GLN A 478 11.65 -12.46 5.11
N GLY A 479 10.57 -12.29 4.35
CA GLY A 479 10.44 -11.24 3.33
C GLY A 479 10.58 -9.84 3.93
N ARG A 480 10.05 -9.63 5.14
CA ARG A 480 10.20 -8.37 5.89
C ARG A 480 11.54 -8.22 6.63
N GLY A 481 12.45 -9.19 6.55
CA GLY A 481 13.72 -9.18 7.28
C GLY A 481 13.55 -9.16 8.82
N LEU A 482 12.42 -9.64 9.33
CA LEU A 482 12.09 -9.66 10.76
C LEU A 482 12.63 -10.92 11.46
N VAL A 483 12.90 -11.97 10.71
CA VAL A 483 13.58 -13.20 11.16
C VAL A 483 14.60 -13.64 10.13
N SER A 484 15.65 -14.35 10.57
CA SER A 484 16.66 -14.90 9.67
C SER A 484 16.04 -15.88 8.67
N LYS A 485 16.51 -15.87 7.42
CA LYS A 485 16.21 -16.94 6.45
C LYS A 485 16.81 -18.24 6.99
N ALA A 486 16.02 -19.31 7.03
CA ALA A 486 16.56 -20.64 7.29
C ALA A 486 17.55 -20.99 6.16
N PRO A 487 18.71 -21.61 6.44
CA PRO A 487 19.56 -22.11 5.37
C PRO A 487 18.75 -23.13 4.55
N ILE A 488 18.71 -22.92 3.24
CA ILE A 488 18.08 -23.81 2.25
C ILE A 488 18.77 -25.17 2.27
#